data_AF-A0A2V7QV54-F1
#
_entry.id   AF-A0A2V7QV54-F1
#
_cell.length_a   1.000
_cell.length_b   1.000
_cell.length_c   1.000
_cell.angle_alpha   90.00
_cell.angle_beta   90.00
_cell.angle_gamma   90.00
#
_symmetry.space_group_name_H-M   'P 1'
#
loop_
_entity.id
_entity.type
_entity.pdbx_description
1 polymer ?
#
loop_
_entity_poly.entity_id
_entity_poly.type
_entity_poly.pdbx_seq_one_letter_code
_entity_poly.pdbx_strand_id
1 'polypeptide(L)' 'IMAAAALLAKKPHPTDADIDAAMTNICRCGTYQRIRAAIHRAAQGA' A
#
# COMPACT_ATOMS: atom_id res chain seq x y z
N ILE A 1 1.70 0.35 -7.86
CA ILE A 1 2.73 1.37 -7.58
C ILE A 1 2.09 2.76 -7.40
N MET A 2 1.45 3.33 -8.44
CA MET A 2 0.88 4.70 -8.35
C MET A 2 -0.09 4.92 -7.18
N ALA A 3 -1.05 4.01 -6.97
CA ALA A 3 -2.00 4.16 -5.87
C ALA A 3 -1.36 3.99 -4.48
N ALA A 4 -0.26 3.23 -4.35
CA ALA A 4 0.50 3.15 -3.10
C ALA A 4 1.25 4.47 -2.81
N ALA A 5 1.88 5.06 -3.84
CA ALA A 5 2.53 6.37 -3.71
C ALA A 5 1.53 7.49 -3.37
N ALA A 6 0.36 7.49 -4.03
CA ALA A 6 -0.70 8.44 -3.74
C ALA A 6 -1.30 8.25 -2.33
N LEU A 7 -1.40 7.01 -1.85
CA LEU A 7 -1.81 6.72 -0.47
C LEU A 7 -0.81 7.29 0.53
N LEU A 8 0.48 7.00 0.36
CA LEU A 8 1.54 7.47 1.28
C LEU A 8 1.65 8.99 1.31
N ALA A 9 1.48 9.66 0.16
CA ALA A 9 1.46 11.12 0.09
C ALA A 9 0.30 11.75 0.87
N LYS A 10 -0.85 11.07 0.96
CA LYS A 10 -2.03 11.54 1.71
C LYS A 10 -2.02 11.08 3.17
N LYS A 11 -1.50 9.88 3.43
CA LYS A 11 -1.51 9.21 4.72
C LYS A 11 -0.14 8.53 4.92
N PRO A 12 0.83 9.25 5.56
CA PRO A 12 2.19 8.75 5.77
C PRO A 12 2.26 7.45 6.57
N HIS A 13 1.29 7.23 7.47
CA HIS A 13 1.15 6.00 8.26
C HIS A 13 -0.21 5.34 7.99
N PRO A 14 -0.36 4.63 6.85
CA PRO A 14 -1.60 3.96 6.51
C PRO A 14 -1.78 2.67 7.33
N THR A 15 -3.03 2.33 7.63
CA THR A 15 -3.41 1.02 8.20
C THR A 15 -3.66 0.00 7.10
N ASP A 16 -3.76 -1.28 7.44
CA ASP A 16 -4.14 -2.32 6.49
C ASP A 16 -5.47 -2.05 5.77
N ALA A 17 -6.45 -1.51 6.50
CA ALA A 17 -7.74 -1.15 5.91
C ALA A 17 -7.61 -0.01 4.89
N ASP A 18 -6.72 0.96 5.12
CA ASP A 18 -6.45 2.03 4.15
C ASP A 18 -5.76 1.49 2.90
N ILE A 19 -4.83 0.54 3.07
CA ILE A 19 -4.13 -0.10 1.95
C ILE A 19 -5.12 -0.88 1.10
N ASP A 20 -6.03 -1.63 1.72
CA ASP A 20 -7.06 -2.40 1.02
C ASP A 20 -8.07 -1.52 0.31
N ALA A 21 -8.46 -0.39 0.91
CA ALA A 21 -9.33 0.59 0.28
C ALA A 21 -8.64 1.31 -0.90
N ALA A 22 -7.34 1.61 -0.79
CA ALA A 22 -6.59 2.31 -1.82
C ALA A 22 -6.12 1.39 -2.97
N MET A 23 -5.89 0.11 -2.69
CA MET A 23 -5.46 -0.88 -3.66
C MET A 23 -6.65 -1.66 -4.24
N THR A 24 -7.41 -1.01 -5.11
CA THR A 24 -8.47 -1.64 -5.91
C THR A 24 -7.95 -2.51 -7.06
N ASN A 25 -6.63 -2.64 -7.21
CA ASN A 25 -6.00 -3.40 -8.30
C ASN A 25 -6.02 -4.90 -8.01
N ILE A 26 -6.51 -5.68 -8.97
CA ILE A 26 -6.51 -7.15 -8.87
C ILE A 26 -5.09 -7.68 -9.00
N CYS A 27 -4.64 -8.41 -7.99
CA CYS A 27 -3.37 -9.11 -8.02
C CYS A 27 -3.57 -10.59 -8.40
N ARG A 28 -3.42 -10.92 -9.68
CA ARG A 28 -3.63 -12.31 -10.17
C ARG A 28 -2.48 -13.26 -9.83
N CYS A 29 -1.29 -12.74 -9.57
CA CYS A 29 -0.10 -13.54 -9.23
C CYS A 29 0.08 -13.78 -7.72
N GLY A 30 -0.85 -13.31 -6.87
CA GLY A 30 -0.82 -13.55 -5.43
C GLY A 30 0.22 -12.75 -4.63
N THR A 31 0.84 -11.75 -5.24
CA THR A 31 1.90 -10.93 -4.59
C THR A 31 1.37 -9.79 -3.73
N TYR A 32 0.04 -9.68 -3.55
CA TYR A 32 -0.59 -8.59 -2.81
C TYR A 32 -0.04 -8.42 -1.39
N GLN A 33 0.22 -9.53 -0.69
CA GLN A 33 0.80 -9.51 0.66
C GLN A 33 2.20 -8.87 0.69
N ARG A 34 3.01 -9.09 -0.36
CA ARG A 34 4.32 -8.46 -0.49
C ARG A 34 4.19 -6.95 -0.75
N ILE A 35 3.19 -6.55 -1.53
CA ILE A 35 2.90 -5.13 -1.78
C ILE A 35 2.47 -4.44 -0.48
N ARG A 36 1.55 -5.04 0.28
CA ARG A 36 1.14 -4.53 1.61
C ARG A 36 2.33 -4.33 2.54
N ALA A 37 3.19 -5.35 2.65
CA ALA A 37 4.40 -5.25 3.47
C ALA A 37 5.37 -4.16 2.98
N ALA A 38 5.49 -3.97 1.66
CA ALA A 38 6.34 -2.92 1.10
C ALA A 38 5.80 -1.51 1.41
N ILE A 39 4.48 -1.32 1.41
CA ILE A 39 3.84 -0.05 1.78
C ILE A 39 4.14 0.28 3.25
N HIS A 40 4.00 -0.69 4.16
CA HIS A 40 4.34 -0.50 5.58
C HIS A 40 5.81 -0.12 5.79
N ARG A 41 6.73 -0.75 5.05
CA ARG A 41 8.15 -0.40 5.13
C ARG A 41 8.41 1.02 4.61
N ALA A 42 7.77 1.40 3.51
CA ALA A 42 7.88 2.75 2.97
C ALA A 42 7.34 3.81 3.93
N ALA A 43 6.25 3.50 4.65
CA ALA A 43 5.67 4.36 5.68
C ALA A 43 6.54 4.54 6.95
N GLN A 44 7.53 3.68 7.17
CA GLN A 44 8.48 3.78 8.29
C GLN A 44 9.72 4.60 7.95
N GLY A 45 10.03 4.74 6.65
CA GLY A 45 11.20 5.49 6.16
C GLY A 45 10.87 6.86 5.57
N ALA A 46 9.60 7.28 5.59
CA ALA A 46 9.11 8.56 5.09
C ALA A 46 8.82 9.53 6.24
#